data_AF-A0A4P6JVX8-F1
#
_entry.id   AF-A0A4P6JVX8-F1
#
_cell.length_a   1.000
_cell.length_b   1.000
_cell.length_c   1.000
_cell.angle_alpha   90.00
_cell.angle_beta   90.00
_cell.angle_gamma   90.00
#
_symmetry.space_group_name_H-M   'P 1'
#
loop_
_entity.id
_entity.type
_entity.pdbx_description
1 polymer ?
#
loop_
_entity_poly.entity_id
_entity_poly.type
_entity_poly.pdbx_seq_one_letter_code
_entity_poly.pdbx_strand_id
1 'polypeptide(L)'
;MKILWKVLAPDWCPRRAAAAGLVATLVYSVFMEEDRYIIGNYFNDVQFIQGMLVGKESSKGSWLLSWGVHLLNGVALAQVYAALAKRWLPGPGWLKGSLFASGFVAAAWTLTPLADKYHPLIKDGEMPKLATWKSFWQNILRHLAFGITLGWLYRSREER
;
A
#
# COMPACT_ATOMS: atom_id res chain seq x y z
N MET A 1 23.53 7.72 15.04
CA MET A 1 23.75 7.95 13.59
C MET A 1 24.53 6.82 12.88
N LYS A 2 25.63 6.26 13.41
CA LYS A 2 26.43 5.21 12.72
C LYS A 2 25.72 3.88 12.41
N ILE A 3 24.66 3.52 13.14
CA ILE A 3 23.92 2.26 12.96
C ILE A 3 22.90 2.35 11.80
N LEU A 4 22.24 3.50 11.62
CA LEU A 4 21.26 3.73 10.54
C LEU A 4 21.87 3.51 9.14
N TRP A 5 23.12 3.93 8.94
CA TRP A 5 23.84 3.74 7.68
C TRP A 5 24.14 2.28 7.33
N LYS A 6 24.20 1.38 8.33
CA LYS A 6 24.35 -0.06 8.07
C LYS A 6 23.05 -0.70 7.56
N VAL A 7 21.91 -0.12 7.96
CA VAL A 7 20.57 -0.67 7.71
C VAL A 7 19.92 -0.10 6.44
N LEU A 8 20.40 1.04 5.93
CA LEU A 8 20.00 1.57 4.63
C LEU A 8 20.82 0.94 3.49
N ALA A 9 20.18 0.70 2.35
CA ALA A 9 20.83 0.22 1.15
C ALA A 9 21.75 1.33 0.58
N PRO A 10 23.03 1.04 0.29
CA PRO A 10 24.00 2.05 -0.16
C PRO A 10 23.65 2.64 -1.54
N ASP A 11 22.94 1.87 -2.37
CA ASP A 11 22.49 2.20 -3.71
C ASP A 11 21.08 2.83 -3.76
N TRP A 12 20.50 3.15 -2.60
CA TRP A 12 19.16 3.74 -2.49
C TRP A 12 19.07 5.05 -3.29
N CYS A 13 18.00 5.16 -4.09
CA CYS A 13 17.68 6.37 -4.86
C CYS A 13 16.27 6.87 -4.48
N PRO A 14 16.16 7.82 -3.52
CA PRO A 14 14.87 8.26 -3.00
C PRO A 14 13.92 8.82 -4.07
N ARG A 15 14.46 9.54 -5.06
CA ARG A 15 13.66 10.12 -6.16
C ARG A 15 13.03 9.04 -7.04
N ARG A 16 13.79 7.99 -7.37
CA ARG A 16 13.29 6.87 -8.18
C ARG A 16 12.29 6.03 -7.39
N ALA A 17 12.56 5.80 -6.11
CA ALA A 17 11.63 5.10 -5.22
C ALA A 17 10.30 5.87 -5.09
N ALA A 18 10.35 7.20 -4.94
CA ALA A 18 9.14 8.02 -4.88
C ALA A 18 8.33 7.97 -6.19
N ALA A 19 9.00 8.11 -7.34
CA ALA A 19 8.33 8.02 -8.64
C ALA A 19 7.71 6.62 -8.87
N ALA A 20 8.47 5.55 -8.59
CA ALA A 20 7.98 4.17 -8.72
C ALA A 20 6.83 3.88 -7.76
N GLY A 21 6.91 4.35 -6.51
CA GLY A 21 5.86 4.22 -5.52
C GLY A 21 4.57 4.93 -5.93
N LEU A 22 4.67 6.17 -6.43
CA LEU A 22 3.52 6.92 -6.92
C LEU A 22 2.82 6.18 -8.06
N VAL A 23 3.56 5.71 -9.07
CA VAL A 23 2.99 4.96 -10.20
C VAL A 23 2.39 3.64 -9.72
N ALA A 24 3.07 2.91 -8.84
CA ALA A 24 2.57 1.68 -8.27
C ALA A 24 1.26 1.88 -7.50
N THR A 25 1.12 2.99 -6.76
CA THR A 25 -0.15 3.33 -6.09
C THR A 25 -1.25 3.66 -7.08
N LEU A 26 -0.97 4.38 -8.16
CA LEU A 26 -1.98 4.63 -9.20
C LEU A 26 -2.47 3.31 -9.81
N VAL A 27 -1.57 2.37 -10.10
CA VAL A 27 -1.96 1.02 -10.57
C VAL A 27 -2.78 0.28 -9.52
N TYR A 28 -2.35 0.30 -8.25
CA TYR A 28 -3.14 -0.24 -7.13
C TYR A 28 -4.55 0.36 -7.10
N SER A 29 -4.68 1.67 -7.27
CA SER A 29 -5.95 2.36 -7.21
C SER A 29 -6.89 1.95 -8.34
N VAL A 30 -6.38 1.67 -9.55
CA VAL A 30 -7.19 1.09 -10.63
C VAL A 30 -7.75 -0.26 -10.22
N PHE A 31 -6.91 -1.17 -9.71
CA PHE A 31 -7.36 -2.48 -9.21
C PHE A 31 -8.37 -2.35 -8.07
N MET A 32 -8.14 -1.42 -7.14
CA MET A 32 -9.05 -1.13 -6.04
C MET A 32 -10.42 -0.65 -6.53
N GLU A 33 -10.47 0.18 -7.58
CA GLU A 33 -11.74 0.66 -8.10
C GLU A 33 -12.50 -0.44 -8.84
N GLU A 34 -11.80 -1.26 -9.63
CA GLU A 34 -12.36 -2.33 -10.46
C GLU A 34 -12.83 -3.55 -9.63
N ASP A 35 -11.99 -4.00 -8.69
CA ASP A 35 -12.23 -5.26 -7.99
C ASP A 35 -13.43 -5.20 -7.04
N ARG A 36 -13.83 -4.00 -6.57
CA ARG A 36 -15.01 -3.82 -5.71
C ARG A 36 -16.29 -4.28 -6.39
N TYR A 37 -16.41 -4.00 -7.69
CA TYR A 37 -17.57 -4.39 -8.48
C TYR A 37 -17.52 -5.87 -8.88
N ILE A 38 -16.33 -6.40 -9.16
CA ILE A 38 -16.16 -7.80 -9.58
C ILE A 38 -16.34 -8.77 -8.41
N ILE A 39 -15.73 -8.46 -7.25
CA ILE A 39 -15.71 -9.33 -6.07
C ILE A 39 -16.95 -9.10 -5.17
N GLY A 40 -17.64 -7.97 -5.36
CA GLY A 40 -18.76 -7.54 -4.52
C GLY A 40 -18.33 -7.21 -3.08
N ASN A 41 -17.06 -6.82 -2.88
CA ASN A 41 -16.56 -6.28 -1.63
C ASN A 41 -16.13 -4.83 -1.84
N TYR A 42 -16.95 -3.88 -1.37
CA TYR A 42 -16.79 -2.46 -1.65
C TYR A 42 -15.75 -1.76 -0.75
N PHE A 43 -14.78 -2.49 -0.21
CA PHE A 43 -13.72 -1.90 0.60
C PHE A 43 -12.81 -1.00 -0.26
N ASN A 44 -12.63 0.24 0.18
CA ASN A 44 -11.82 1.25 -0.50
C ASN A 44 -10.87 1.94 0.48
N ASP A 45 -9.58 1.96 0.18
CA ASP A 45 -8.54 2.50 1.06
C ASP A 45 -8.63 4.01 1.23
N VAL A 46 -9.11 4.75 0.22
CA VAL A 46 -9.30 6.20 0.30
C VAL A 46 -10.46 6.52 1.24
N GLN A 47 -11.55 5.77 1.17
CA GLN A 47 -12.67 5.88 2.10
C GLN A 47 -12.27 5.46 3.52
N PHE A 48 -11.43 4.43 3.65
CA PHE A 48 -10.85 4.03 4.93
C PHE A 48 -10.03 5.19 5.53
N ILE A 49 -9.14 5.80 4.76
CA ILE A 49 -8.37 6.97 5.23
C ILE A 49 -9.30 8.14 5.59
N GLN A 50 -10.31 8.43 4.77
CA GLN A 50 -11.27 9.49 5.05
C GLN A 50 -12.00 9.25 6.36
N GLY A 51 -12.45 8.02 6.60
CA GLY A 51 -13.10 7.60 7.84
C GLY A 51 -12.22 7.79 9.08
N MET A 52 -10.91 7.58 8.95
CA MET A 52 -9.96 7.88 10.03
C MET A 52 -9.78 9.38 10.28
N LEU A 53 -9.83 10.20 9.23
CA LEU A 53 -9.58 11.65 9.33
C LEU A 53 -10.79 12.42 9.87
N VAL A 54 -11.99 12.08 9.39
CA VAL A 54 -13.20 12.90 9.63
C VAL A 54 -14.44 12.07 9.98
N GLY A 55 -14.32 10.74 10.09
CA GLY A 55 -15.47 9.86 10.34
C GLY A 55 -16.49 9.92 9.21
N LYS A 56 -17.77 10.08 9.56
CA LYS A 56 -18.88 10.20 8.60
C LYS A 56 -18.98 11.58 7.94
N GLU A 57 -18.38 12.60 8.53
CA GLU A 57 -18.44 13.98 8.05
C GLU A 57 -17.52 14.16 6.83
N SER A 58 -18.01 13.74 5.67
CA SER A 58 -17.25 13.79 4.42
C SER A 58 -17.44 15.13 3.68
N SER A 59 -16.37 15.64 3.09
CA SER A 59 -16.39 16.78 2.20
C SER A 59 -15.48 16.52 1.00
N LYS A 60 -15.63 17.32 -0.06
CA LYS A 60 -14.71 17.26 -1.22
C LYS A 60 -13.26 17.47 -0.78
N GLY A 61 -13.02 18.34 0.20
CA GLY A 61 -11.69 18.58 0.76
C GLY A 61 -11.11 17.36 1.46
N SER A 62 -11.89 16.70 2.33
CA SER A 62 -11.41 15.49 3.03
C SER A 62 -11.20 14.31 2.08
N TRP A 63 -12.00 14.22 1.01
CA TRP A 63 -11.82 13.21 -0.03
C TRP A 63 -10.50 13.42 -0.80
N LEU A 64 -10.21 14.64 -1.25
CA LEU A 64 -8.94 14.97 -1.90
C LEU A 64 -7.73 14.74 -0.99
N LEU A 65 -7.85 15.12 0.28
CA LEU A 65 -6.81 14.87 1.28
C LEU A 65 -6.55 13.38 1.46
N SER A 66 -7.61 12.57 1.51
CA SER A 66 -7.49 11.11 1.67
C SER A 66 -6.80 10.46 0.47
N TRP A 67 -7.07 10.94 -0.74
CA TRP A 67 -6.30 10.56 -1.94
C TRP A 67 -4.83 10.95 -1.83
N GLY A 68 -4.54 12.17 -1.40
CA GLY A 68 -3.17 12.62 -1.18
C GLY A 68 -2.42 11.72 -0.19
N VAL A 69 -3.05 11.39 0.93
CA VAL A 69 -2.49 10.46 1.93
C VAL A 69 -2.31 9.06 1.35
N HIS A 70 -3.25 8.54 0.56
CA HIS A 70 -3.13 7.23 -0.10
C HIS A 70 -1.91 7.17 -1.03
N LEU A 71 -1.72 8.19 -1.87
CA LEU A 71 -0.56 8.31 -2.76
C LEU A 71 0.75 8.43 -1.98
N LEU A 72 0.77 9.24 -0.92
CA LEU A 72 1.95 9.39 -0.06
C LEU A 72 2.29 8.12 0.71
N ASN A 73 1.30 7.33 1.12
CA ASN A 73 1.52 6.04 1.78
C ASN A 73 2.26 5.07 0.85
N GLY A 74 1.88 5.00 -0.42
CA GLY A 74 2.60 4.15 -1.36
C GLY A 74 4.00 4.66 -1.72
N VAL A 75 4.19 5.98 -1.78
CA VAL A 75 5.55 6.57 -1.86
C VAL A 75 6.38 6.17 -0.65
N ALA A 76 5.85 6.28 0.56
CA ALA A 76 6.55 5.90 1.79
C ALA A 76 6.88 4.40 1.81
N LEU A 77 5.92 3.55 1.42
CA LEU A 77 6.10 2.11 1.33
C LEU A 77 7.18 1.74 0.28
N ALA A 78 7.23 2.45 -0.84
CA ALA A 78 8.29 2.30 -1.84
C ALA A 78 9.67 2.73 -1.31
N GLN A 79 9.75 3.76 -0.45
CA GLN A 79 11.00 4.10 0.22
C GLN A 79 11.46 2.98 1.15
N VAL A 80 10.55 2.40 1.94
CA VAL A 80 10.86 1.26 2.81
C VAL A 80 11.36 0.06 1.98
N TYR A 81 10.67 -0.26 0.88
CA TYR A 81 11.09 -1.30 -0.05
C TYR A 81 12.52 -1.06 -0.57
N ALA A 82 12.75 0.14 -1.12
CA ALA A 82 13.99 0.50 -1.78
C ALA A 82 15.18 0.60 -0.80
N ALA A 83 14.95 1.17 0.38
CA ALA A 83 16.00 1.45 1.35
C ALA A 83 16.31 0.24 2.24
N LEU A 84 15.32 -0.60 2.57
CA LEU A 84 15.46 -1.62 3.60
C LEU A 84 15.31 -3.05 3.07
N ALA A 85 14.36 -3.30 2.16
CA ALA A 85 13.93 -4.67 1.85
C ALA A 85 14.56 -5.25 0.58
N LYS A 86 14.61 -4.50 -0.54
CA LYS A 86 14.92 -5.02 -1.89
C LYS A 86 16.20 -5.87 -1.96
N ARG A 87 17.26 -5.46 -1.24
CA ARG A 87 18.55 -6.18 -1.25
C ARG A 87 18.49 -7.59 -0.67
N TRP A 88 17.57 -7.85 0.25
CA TRP A 88 17.43 -9.14 0.93
C TRP A 88 16.44 -10.08 0.27
N LEU A 89 15.60 -9.55 -0.63
CA LEU A 89 14.58 -10.33 -1.32
C LEU A 89 15.18 -11.07 -2.52
N PRO A 90 14.82 -12.34 -2.72
CA PRO A 90 15.35 -13.15 -3.82
C PRO A 90 14.68 -12.83 -5.16
N GLY A 91 15.37 -13.20 -6.25
CA GLY A 91 14.80 -13.20 -7.61
C GLY A 91 14.79 -11.85 -8.33
N PRO A 92 14.08 -11.75 -9.47
CA PRO A 92 14.02 -10.54 -10.29
C PRO A 92 13.20 -9.41 -9.63
N GLY A 93 13.35 -8.18 -10.12
CA GLY A 93 12.75 -6.98 -9.52
C GLY A 93 11.24 -7.10 -9.25
N TRP A 94 10.46 -7.56 -10.24
CA TRP A 94 9.01 -7.75 -10.08
C TRP A 94 8.66 -8.74 -8.97
N LEU A 95 9.44 -9.83 -8.81
CA LEU A 95 9.22 -10.84 -7.76
C LEU A 95 9.58 -10.27 -6.40
N LYS A 96 10.70 -9.54 -6.28
CA LYS A 96 11.07 -8.85 -5.04
C LYS A 96 9.97 -7.89 -4.59
N GLY A 97 9.45 -7.07 -5.50
CA GLY A 97 8.38 -6.14 -5.20
C GLY A 97 7.09 -6.85 -4.78
N SER A 98 6.74 -7.94 -5.47
CA SER A 98 5.58 -8.80 -5.12
C SER A 98 5.71 -9.40 -3.72
N LEU A 99 6.84 -10.04 -3.41
CA LEU A 99 7.11 -10.63 -2.10
C LEU A 99 7.04 -9.60 -0.98
N PHE A 100 7.59 -8.41 -1.21
CA PHE A 100 7.52 -7.32 -0.24
C PHE A 100 6.09 -6.86 0.01
N ALA A 101 5.33 -6.56 -1.04
CA ALA A 101 3.98 -6.02 -0.91
C ALA A 101 3.00 -7.06 -0.35
N SER A 102 3.08 -8.32 -0.80
CA SER A 102 2.29 -9.43 -0.26
C SER A 102 2.65 -9.73 1.20
N GLY A 103 3.94 -9.69 1.56
CA GLY A 103 4.38 -9.85 2.94
C GLY A 103 3.89 -8.72 3.84
N PHE A 104 3.94 -7.48 3.35
CA PHE A 104 3.41 -6.30 4.04
C PHE A 104 1.91 -6.45 4.33
N VAL A 105 1.08 -6.77 3.33
CA VAL A 105 -0.36 -6.90 3.54
C VAL A 105 -0.71 -8.10 4.42
N ALA A 106 0.02 -9.21 4.32
CA ALA A 106 -0.16 -10.36 5.22
C ALA A 106 0.15 -10.00 6.68
N ALA A 107 1.19 -9.19 6.92
CA ALA A 107 1.49 -8.69 8.26
C ALA A 107 0.42 -7.69 8.74
N ALA A 108 0.05 -6.71 7.90
CA ALA A 108 -0.97 -5.72 8.22
C ALA A 108 -2.34 -6.35 8.49
N TRP A 109 -2.64 -7.47 7.81
CA TRP A 109 -3.87 -8.23 8.00
C TRP A 109 -4.13 -8.61 9.46
N THR A 110 -3.06 -8.93 10.21
CA THR A 110 -3.17 -9.32 11.62
C THR A 110 -3.76 -8.21 12.51
N LEU A 111 -3.70 -6.95 12.05
CA LEU A 111 -4.25 -5.79 12.74
C LEU A 111 -5.66 -5.42 12.26
N THR A 112 -6.18 -6.05 11.21
CA THR A 112 -7.52 -5.77 10.69
C THR A 112 -8.67 -5.98 11.69
N PRO A 113 -8.60 -6.93 12.66
CA PRO A 113 -9.63 -7.00 13.70
C PRO A 113 -9.70 -5.75 14.58
N LEU A 114 -8.57 -5.04 14.76
CA LEU A 114 -8.56 -3.76 15.48
C LEU A 114 -9.21 -2.67 14.63
N ALA A 115 -8.92 -2.63 13.33
CA ALA A 115 -9.58 -1.72 12.40
C ALA A 115 -11.09 -1.96 12.40
N ASP A 116 -11.56 -3.20 12.32
CA ASP A 116 -12.99 -3.52 12.35
C ASP A 116 -13.69 -3.09 13.64
N LYS A 117 -12.95 -3.10 14.76
CA LYS A 117 -13.47 -2.72 16.07
C LYS A 117 -13.54 -1.21 16.27
N TYR A 118 -12.56 -0.46 15.75
CA TYR A 118 -12.36 0.95 16.10
C TYR A 118 -12.59 1.93 14.94
N HIS A 119 -12.57 1.47 13.69
CA HIS A 119 -12.72 2.35 12.55
C HIS A 119 -14.17 2.86 12.45
N PRO A 120 -14.39 4.20 12.43
CA PRO A 120 -15.74 4.78 12.51
C PRO A 120 -16.69 4.25 11.43
N LEU A 121 -16.25 4.21 10.18
CA LEU A 121 -17.09 3.77 9.06
C LEU A 121 -17.37 2.26 9.05
N ILE A 122 -16.46 1.44 9.58
CA ILE A 122 -16.67 -0.01 9.62
C ILE A 122 -17.64 -0.35 10.76
N LYS A 123 -17.44 0.27 11.93
CA LYS A 123 -18.31 0.10 13.10
C LYS A 123 -19.76 0.45 12.77
N ASP A 124 -19.96 1.51 11.99
CA ASP A 124 -21.28 2.01 11.66
C ASP A 124 -21.90 1.36 10.41
N GLY A 125 -21.24 0.35 9.83
CA GLY A 125 -21.76 -0.42 8.68
C GLY A 125 -21.65 0.27 7.32
N GLU A 126 -20.98 1.43 7.25
CA GLU A 126 -20.77 2.18 6.01
C GLU A 126 -19.64 1.59 5.14
N MET A 127 -18.82 0.70 5.71
CA MET A 127 -17.74 0.01 5.03
C MET A 127 -17.71 -1.49 5.38
N PRO A 128 -17.29 -2.35 4.43
CA PRO A 128 -17.12 -3.77 4.72
C PRO A 128 -16.07 -4.03 5.81
N LYS A 129 -16.25 -5.13 6.53
CA LYS A 129 -15.26 -5.62 7.48
C LYS A 129 -13.98 -6.04 6.78
N LEU A 130 -12.86 -5.55 7.31
CA LEU A 130 -11.54 -5.91 6.86
C LEU A 130 -11.18 -7.32 7.28
N ALA A 131 -11.47 -7.80 8.48
CA ALA A 131 -11.01 -9.12 8.98
C ALA A 131 -11.81 -10.31 8.39
N THR A 132 -11.91 -10.40 7.07
CA THR A 132 -12.60 -11.47 6.33
C THR A 132 -11.73 -12.04 5.22
N TRP A 133 -11.78 -13.36 4.97
CA TRP A 133 -10.95 -13.95 3.90
C TRP A 133 -11.18 -13.33 2.52
N LYS A 134 -12.39 -12.84 2.24
CA LYS A 134 -12.70 -12.10 1.01
C LYS A 134 -11.87 -10.83 0.89
N SER A 135 -11.86 -10.00 1.94
CA SER A 135 -11.05 -8.77 1.98
C SER A 135 -9.55 -9.08 1.95
N PHE A 136 -9.12 -10.23 2.47
CA PHE A 136 -7.71 -10.63 2.47
C PHE A 136 -7.22 -10.84 1.06
N TRP A 137 -7.91 -11.72 0.32
CA TRP A 137 -7.51 -12.05 -1.04
C TRP A 137 -7.66 -10.87 -1.99
N GLN A 138 -8.70 -10.04 -1.80
CA GLN A 138 -8.83 -8.78 -2.53
C GLN A 138 -7.60 -7.88 -2.30
N ASN A 139 -7.20 -7.66 -1.05
CA ASN A 139 -6.04 -6.82 -0.74
C ASN A 139 -4.72 -7.46 -1.20
N ILE A 140 -4.59 -8.79 -1.18
CA ILE A 140 -3.44 -9.49 -1.77
C ILE A 140 -3.31 -9.18 -3.26
N LEU A 141 -4.41 -9.22 -4.02
CA LEU A 141 -4.39 -8.91 -5.46
C LEU A 141 -3.95 -7.46 -5.73
N ARG A 142 -4.51 -6.51 -4.98
CA ARG A 142 -4.12 -5.08 -5.12
C ARG A 142 -2.65 -4.86 -4.78
N HIS A 143 -2.16 -5.48 -3.70
CA HIS A 143 -0.75 -5.37 -3.29
C HIS A 143 0.19 -6.12 -4.23
N LEU A 144 -0.24 -7.20 -4.89
CA LEU A 144 0.53 -7.82 -5.96
C LEU A 144 0.68 -6.85 -7.14
N ALA A 145 -0.40 -6.19 -7.58
CA ALA A 145 -0.33 -5.18 -8.64
C ALA A 145 0.62 -4.03 -8.29
N PHE A 146 0.55 -3.52 -7.06
CA PHE A 146 1.51 -2.56 -6.52
C PHE A 146 2.95 -3.09 -6.54
N GLY A 147 3.16 -4.29 -5.98
CA GLY A 147 4.47 -4.90 -5.82
C GLY A 147 5.17 -5.20 -7.15
N ILE A 148 4.44 -5.77 -8.12
CA ILE A 148 4.93 -6.01 -9.47
C ILE A 148 5.38 -4.69 -10.11
N THR A 149 4.51 -3.67 -10.07
CA THR A 149 4.78 -2.36 -10.67
C THR A 149 5.99 -1.69 -10.03
N LEU A 150 6.04 -1.65 -8.70
CA LEU A 150 7.15 -1.09 -7.94
C LEU A 150 8.46 -1.80 -8.26
N GLY A 151 8.46 -3.14 -8.23
CA GLY A 151 9.63 -3.96 -8.47
C GLY A 151 10.16 -3.88 -9.90
N TRP A 152 9.29 -3.62 -10.88
CA TRP A 152 9.67 -3.41 -12.28
C TRP A 152 10.24 -2.00 -12.50
N LEU A 153 9.62 -0.97 -11.91
CA LEU A 153 9.99 0.43 -12.15
C LEU A 153 11.18 0.88 -11.31
N TYR A 154 11.32 0.40 -10.07
CA TYR A 154 12.40 0.84 -9.20
C TYR A 154 13.73 0.20 -9.59
N ARG A 155 14.65 1.03 -10.08
CA ARG A 155 16.05 0.70 -10.30
C ARG A 155 16.95 1.47 -9.36
N SER A 156 17.86 0.78 -8.69
CA SER A 156 18.84 1.42 -7.80
C SER A 156 19.89 2.21 -8.59
N ARG A 157 20.81 2.89 -7.91
CA ARG A 157 21.84 3.69 -8.59
C ARG A 157 22.76 2.86 -9.47
N GLU A 158 23.03 1.62 -9.07
CA GLU A 158 23.96 0.70 -9.75
C GLU A 158 23.31 -0.02 -10.93
N GLU A 159 21.98 -0.18 -10.92
CA GLU A 159 21.20 -0.85 -11.97
C GLU A 159 20.87 0.05 -13.18
N ARG A 160 21.78 0.97 -13.57
CA ARG A 160 21.58 1.83 -14.76
C ARG A 160 21.69 1.04 -16.06
#